data_AF-A0A7C5R1P4-F1
#
_entry.id   AF-A0A7C5R1P4-F1
#
_cell.length_a   1.000
_cell.length_b   1.000
_cell.length_c   1.000
_cell.angle_alpha   90.00
_cell.angle_beta   90.00
_cell.angle_gamma   90.00
#
_symmetry.space_group_name_H-M   'P 1'
#
loop_
_entity.id
_entity.type
_entity.pdbx_description
1 polymer ?
#
loop_
_entity_poly.entity_id
_entity_poly.type
_entity_poly.pdbx_seq_one_letter_code
_entity_poly.pdbx_strand_id
1 'polypeptide(L)' 'MSDRQHDYDFVIIGSGFGGSVSALRLSEKGYKVLVIEKGREFKAEDFPKTNWQLRKWLWLPALRFFGIQKLSFFRHVT' A
#
# COMPACT_ATOMS: atom_id res chain seq x y z
N MET A 1 29.66 20.70 9.19
CA MET A 1 28.30 20.23 8.85
C MET A 1 28.21 18.80 9.32
N SER A 2 27.28 18.44 10.22
CA SER A 2 27.16 17.04 10.67
C SER A 2 26.75 16.19 9.49
N ASP A 3 27.52 15.14 9.21
CA ASP A 3 27.20 14.16 8.18
C ASP A 3 25.89 13.47 8.60
N ARG A 4 24.78 13.78 7.91
CA ARG A 4 23.51 13.11 8.19
C ARG A 4 23.59 11.74 7.55
N GLN A 5 24.05 10.77 8.33
CA GLN A 5 23.98 9.39 7.91
C GLN A 5 22.51 9.00 7.80
N HIS A 6 22.06 8.75 6.57
CA HIS A 6 20.72 8.26 6.30
C HIS A 6 20.69 6.73 6.45
N ASP A 7 19.68 6.19 7.12
CA ASP A 7 19.55 4.74 7.35
C ASP A 7 19.27 3.95 6.04
N TYR A 8 18.70 4.63 5.03
CA TYR A 8 18.28 4.07 3.76
C TYR A 8 18.79 4.91 2.58
N ASP A 9 19.11 4.24 1.47
CA ASP A 9 19.52 4.87 0.21
C ASP A 9 18.32 5.32 -0.62
N PHE A 10 17.21 4.55 -0.57
CA PHE A 10 15.99 4.84 -1.32
C PHE A 10 14.75 4.65 -0.46
N VAL A 11 13.74 5.51 -0.66
CA VAL A 11 12.42 5.39 -0.05
C VAL A 11 11.37 5.30 -1.15
N ILE A 12 10.54 4.26 -1.10
CA ILE A 12 9.45 4.01 -2.02
C ILE A 12 8.13 4.17 -1.28
N ILE A 13 7.26 5.03 -1.81
CA ILE A 13 5.93 5.29 -1.26
C ILE A 13 4.91 4.54 -2.11
N GLY A 14 4.32 3.51 -1.53
CA GLY A 14 3.35 2.63 -2.15
C GLY A 14 3.91 1.24 -2.47
N SER A 15 3.26 0.19 -1.99
CA SER A 15 3.65 -1.21 -2.22
C SER A 15 2.90 -1.85 -3.40
N GLY A 16 2.38 -1.03 -4.32
CA GLY A 16 1.77 -1.52 -5.56
C GLY A 16 2.79 -2.19 -6.50
N PHE A 17 2.36 -2.54 -7.70
CA PHE A 17 3.20 -3.24 -8.68
C PHE A 17 4.51 -2.50 -8.97
N GLY A 18 4.43 -1.20 -9.32
CA GLY A 18 5.62 -0.39 -9.63
C GLY A 18 6.56 -0.27 -8.43
N GLY A 19 6.03 0.07 -7.26
CA GLY A 19 6.83 0.23 -6.05
C GLY A 19 7.54 -1.06 -5.62
N SER A 20 6.84 -2.20 -5.66
CA SER A 20 7.40 -3.49 -5.29
C SER A 20 8.48 -3.98 -6.27
N VAL A 21 8.27 -3.78 -7.58
CA VAL A 21 9.29 -4.15 -8.58
C VAL A 21 10.52 -3.24 -8.46
N SER A 22 10.33 -1.94 -8.26
CA SER A 22 11.44 -1.02 -8.01
C SER A 22 12.20 -1.40 -6.74
N ALA A 23 11.51 -1.74 -5.66
CA ALA A 23 12.11 -2.17 -4.40
C ALA A 23 12.98 -3.43 -4.60
N LEU A 24 12.45 -4.42 -5.34
CA LEU A 24 13.17 -5.64 -5.68
C LEU A 24 14.47 -5.33 -6.43
N ARG A 25 14.38 -4.57 -7.54
CA ARG A 25 15.56 -4.27 -8.37
C ARG A 25 16.62 -3.45 -7.67
N LEU A 26 16.23 -2.52 -6.80
CA LEU A 26 17.18 -1.74 -6.00
C LEU A 26 17.83 -2.61 -4.92
N SER A 27 17.05 -3.47 -4.27
CA SER A 27 17.57 -4.40 -3.25
C SER A 27 18.52 -5.43 -3.85
N GLU A 28 18.21 -5.98 -5.04
CA GLU A 28 19.10 -6.88 -5.79
C GLU A 28 20.46 -6.25 -6.13
N LYS A 29 20.51 -4.91 -6.28
CA LYS A 29 21.75 -4.15 -6.48
C LYS A 29 22.50 -3.84 -5.18
N GLY A 30 21.96 -4.21 -4.02
CA GLY A 30 22.59 -4.03 -2.72
C GLY A 30 22.26 -2.72 -2.00
N TYR A 31 21.29 -1.94 -2.49
CA TYR A 31 20.85 -0.72 -1.81
C TYR A 31 19.94 -1.03 -0.61
N LYS A 32 20.00 -0.19 0.43
CA LYS A 32 19.04 -0.20 1.54
C LYS A 32 17.78 0.55 1.12
N VAL A 33 16.69 -0.18 0.96
CA VAL A 33 15.42 0.37 0.47
C VAL A 33 14.36 0.31 1.56
N LEU A 34 13.69 1.44 1.82
CA LEU A 34 12.52 1.53 2.67
C LEU A 34 11.26 1.60 1.80
N VAL A 35 10.30 0.70 2.02
CA VAL A 35 8.97 0.75 1.39
C VAL A 35 7.95 1.15 2.44
N ILE A 36 7.14 2.16 2.15
CA ILE A 36 6.08 2.64 3.03
C ILE A 36 4.75 2.57 2.28
N GLU A 37 3.74 1.96 2.89
CA GLU A 37 2.38 1.90 2.36
C GLU A 37 1.41 2.51 3.39
N LYS A 38 0.38 3.21 2.91
CA LYS A 38 -0.66 3.80 3.76
C LYS A 38 -1.63 2.74 4.27
N GLY A 39 -1.90 1.74 3.44
CA GLY A 39 -2.78 0.63 3.77
C GLY A 39 -2.23 -0.27 4.89
N ARG A 40 -3.09 -1.16 5.39
CA ARG A 40 -2.67 -2.26 6.26
C ARG A 40 -2.03 -3.37 5.42
N GLU A 41 -1.19 -4.17 6.05
CA GLU A 41 -0.78 -5.45 5.49
C GLU A 41 -2.00 -6.38 5.39
N PHE A 42 -2.20 -6.98 4.23
CA PHE A 42 -3.28 -7.93 3.95
C PHE A 42 -2.69 -9.28 3.58
N LYS A 43 -3.07 -10.33 4.31
CA LYS A 43 -2.76 -11.71 3.99
C LYS A 43 -3.86 -12.30 3.11
N ALA A 44 -3.59 -13.45 2.48
CA ALA A 44 -4.55 -14.15 1.63
C ALA A 44 -5.93 -14.36 2.30
N GLU A 45 -5.95 -14.61 3.61
CA GLU A 45 -7.16 -14.79 4.43
C GLU A 45 -7.95 -13.50 4.74
N ASP A 46 -7.30 -12.34 4.65
CA ASP A 46 -7.96 -11.05 4.86
C ASP A 46 -8.83 -10.65 3.67
N PHE A 47 -8.50 -11.15 2.47
CA PHE A 47 -9.23 -10.84 1.26
C PHE A 47 -10.64 -11.45 1.30
N PRO A 48 -11.68 -10.70 0.88
CA PRO A 48 -13.03 -11.22 0.78
C PRO A 48 -13.08 -12.32 -0.28
N LYS A 49 -13.68 -13.47 0.04
CA LYS A 49 -13.88 -14.55 -0.96
C LYS A 49 -14.87 -14.14 -2.06
N THR A 50 -15.75 -13.19 -1.76
CA THR A 50 -16.76 -12.64 -2.67
C THR A 50 -16.99 -11.16 -2.35
N ASN A 51 -17.36 -10.36 -3.36
CA ASN A 51 -17.63 -8.92 -3.18
C ASN A 51 -18.82 -8.64 -2.23
N TRP A 52 -19.67 -9.64 -1.97
CA TRP A 52 -20.78 -9.55 -1.02
C TRP A 52 -20.33 -9.53 0.44
N GLN A 53 -19.07 -9.86 0.74
CA GLN A 53 -18.49 -9.66 2.07
C GLN A 53 -18.14 -8.19 2.30
N LEU A 54 -19.17 -7.32 2.28
CA LEU A 54 -19.04 -5.86 2.25
C LEU A 54 -18.11 -5.31 3.35
N ARG A 55 -18.12 -5.90 4.55
CA ARG A 55 -17.24 -5.51 5.66
C ARG A 55 -15.74 -5.65 5.36
N LYS A 56 -15.36 -6.68 4.58
CA LYS A 56 -13.99 -6.99 4.15
C LYS A 56 -13.65 -6.42 2.78
N TRP A 57 -14.66 -6.12 1.97
CA TRP A 57 -14.46 -5.61 0.61
C TRP A 57 -14.40 -4.08 0.57
N LEU A 58 -15.36 -3.39 1.19
CA LEU A 58 -15.50 -1.94 1.09
C LEU A 58 -14.83 -1.21 2.26
N TRP A 59 -14.07 -0.16 1.95
CA TRP A 59 -13.60 0.80 2.92
C TRP A 59 -14.67 1.88 3.17
N LEU A 60 -15.48 1.68 4.22
CA LEU A 60 -16.50 2.62 4.66
C LEU A 60 -16.51 2.70 6.21
N PRO A 61 -15.61 3.50 6.80
CA PRO A 61 -15.44 3.56 8.25
C PRO A 61 -16.70 3.94 9.04
N ALA A 62 -17.61 4.72 8.44
CA ALA A 62 -18.88 5.10 9.05
C ALA A 62 -19.77 3.89 9.40
N LEU A 63 -19.67 2.80 8.64
CA LEU A 63 -20.36 1.53 8.92
C LEU A 63 -19.44 0.48 9.59
N ARG A 64 -18.25 0.89 10.03
CA ARG A 64 -17.17 0.01 10.52
C ARG A 64 -16.73 -1.03 9.47
N PHE A 65 -16.79 -0.68 8.19
CA PHE A 65 -16.26 -1.52 7.11
C PHE A 65 -14.84 -1.05 6.80
N PHE A 66 -13.87 -1.97 6.92
CA PHE A 66 -12.44 -1.68 6.77
C PHE A 66 -11.84 -2.57 5.70
N GLY A 67 -12.57 -2.71 4.59
CA GLY A 67 -12.17 -3.53 3.47
C GLY A 67 -11.08 -2.91 2.60
N ILE A 68 -10.61 -3.70 1.63
CA ILE A 68 -9.49 -3.34 0.75
C ILE A 68 -9.81 -2.20 -0.23
N GLN A 69 -11.07 -2.07 -0.65
CA GLN A 69 -11.45 -1.19 -1.76
C GLN A 69 -12.06 0.10 -1.25
N LYS A 70 -11.37 1.22 -1.50
CA LYS A 70 -11.95 2.56 -1.31
C LYS A 70 -12.52 3.06 -2.63
N LEU A 71 -13.84 3.26 -2.67
CA LEU A 71 -14.51 3.92 -3.79
C LEU A 71 -14.65 5.41 -3.46
N SER A 72 -14.19 6.26 -4.37
CA SER A 72 -14.36 7.71 -4.30
C SER A 72 -15.06 8.17 -5.57
N PHE A 73 -16.26 8.72 -5.43
CA PHE A 73 -17.02 9.23 -6.55
C PHE A 73 -16.62 10.68 -6.79
N PHE A 74 -16.14 10.97 -8.00
CA PHE A 74 -15.78 12.31 -8.41
C PHE A 74 -16.89 12.88 -9.29
N ARG A 75 -17.34 14.09 -8.97
CA ARG A 75 -18.48 14.75 -9.65
C ARG A 75 -18.29 14.88 -11.17
N HIS A 76 -17.04 14.96 -11.63
CA HIS A 76 -16.69 15.33 -13.01
C HIS A 76 -15.93 14.24 -13.76
N VAL A 77 -15.96 13.01 -13.25
CA VAL A 77 -15.37 11.84 -13.90
C VAL A 77 -16.50 10.84 -14.01
N THR A 78 -17.24 10.90 -15.12
CA THR A 78 -18.31 9.95 -15.49
C THR A 78 -17.98 9.39 -16.85
#